data_AF-A0ABD0P3L9-F1
#
_entry.id   AF-A0ABD0P3L9-F1
#
_cell.length_a   1.000
_cell.length_b   1.000
_cell.length_c   1.000
_cell.angle_alpha   90.00
_cell.angle_beta   90.00
_cell.angle_gamma   90.00
#
_symmetry.space_group_name_H-M   'P 1'
#
loop_
_entity.id
_entity.type
_entity.pdbx_description
1 polymer ?
#
loop_
_entity_poly.entity_id
_entity_poly.type
_entity_poly.pdbx_seq_one_letter_code
_entity_poly.pdbx_strand_id
1 'polypeptide(L)'
;RPRYAESWDFEVSGSSFLQFDLNMGCSKAASSSHGVHLEFSTDCGRHWTLITPECVPPAIGCSGYTQRSVYSAPQFLQWRRVTVYLPSAA
;
A
#
# COMPACT_ATOMS: atom_id res chain seq x y z
N ARG A 1 -4.91 19.44 6.45
CA ARG A 1 -5.73 19.01 5.29
C ARG A 1 -5.33 17.58 4.96
N PRO A 2 -6.27 16.63 4.89
CA PRO A 2 -5.95 15.25 4.52
C PRO A 2 -5.42 15.20 3.08
N ARG A 3 -4.50 14.27 2.81
CA ARG A 3 -3.90 14.03 1.48
C ARG A 3 -4.11 12.57 1.15
N TYR A 4 -5.14 12.27 0.35
CA TYR A 4 -5.43 10.93 -0.14
C TYR A 4 -5.98 11.02 -1.56
N ALA A 5 -5.93 9.90 -2.27
CA ALA A 5 -6.59 9.68 -3.54
C ALA A 5 -7.32 8.34 -3.44
N GLU A 6 -8.55 8.31 -3.91
CA GLU A 6 -9.46 7.18 -3.82
C GLU A 6 -9.92 6.82 -5.24
N SER A 7 -9.98 5.52 -5.53
CA SER A 7 -10.54 5.03 -6.79
C SER A 7 -12.07 4.96 -6.71
N TRP A 8 -12.71 4.78 -7.85
CA TRP A 8 -14.08 4.27 -7.86
C TRP A 8 -14.12 2.81 -7.40
N ASP A 9 -15.29 2.35 -6.96
CA ASP A 9 -15.53 0.94 -6.68
C ASP A 9 -15.43 0.11 -7.98
N PHE A 10 -14.77 -1.05 -7.91
CA PHE A 10 -14.68 -2.00 -9.01
C PHE A 10 -14.57 -3.42 -8.48
N GLU A 11 -14.92 -4.40 -9.32
CA GLU A 11 -14.85 -5.82 -8.99
C GLU A 11 -13.41 -6.34 -9.05
N VAL A 12 -12.97 -7.04 -8.00
CA VAL A 12 -11.66 -7.68 -7.89
C VAL A 12 -11.81 -9.18 -8.06
N SER A 13 -10.89 -9.80 -8.82
CA SER A 13 -10.83 -11.24 -9.04
C SER A 13 -9.50 -11.81 -8.52
N GLY A 14 -9.37 -13.14 -8.43
CA GLY A 14 -8.16 -13.79 -7.90
C GLY A 14 -6.88 -13.54 -8.70
N SER A 15 -6.96 -13.01 -9.93
CA SER A 15 -5.82 -12.62 -10.75
C SER A 15 -5.61 -11.09 -10.83
N SER A 16 -6.43 -10.32 -10.11
CA SER A 16 -6.34 -8.87 -10.11
C SER A 16 -5.10 -8.38 -9.34
N PHE A 17 -4.43 -7.39 -9.91
CA PHE A 17 -3.28 -6.74 -9.32
C PHE A 17 -3.33 -5.23 -9.56
N LEU A 18 -2.69 -4.47 -8.68
CA LEU A 18 -2.53 -3.03 -8.79
C LEU A 18 -1.07 -2.68 -9.04
N GLN A 19 -0.85 -1.79 -10.01
CA GLN A 19 0.48 -1.30 -10.36
C GLN A 19 0.46 0.22 -10.53
N PHE A 20 1.42 0.89 -9.89
CA PHE A 20 1.59 2.34 -9.96
C PHE A 20 3.05 2.72 -9.75
N ASP A 21 3.42 3.92 -10.18
CA ASP A 21 4.75 4.49 -9.94
C ASP A 21 4.66 5.56 -8.83
N LEU A 22 5.58 5.52 -7.87
CA LEU A 22 5.62 6.42 -6.72
C LEU A 22 6.97 7.13 -6.62
N ASN A 23 6.95 8.42 -6.30
CA ASN A 23 8.11 9.23 -5.98
C ASN A 23 7.76 10.19 -4.83
N MET A 24 8.55 10.15 -3.77
CA MET A 24 8.36 10.91 -2.54
C MET A 24 9.63 11.68 -2.23
N GLY A 25 9.54 13.01 -2.19
CA GLY A 25 10.62 13.89 -1.78
C GLY A 25 11.18 14.78 -2.87
N CYS A 26 10.84 14.58 -4.15
CA CYS A 26 11.23 15.46 -5.27
C CYS A 26 12.69 15.95 -5.17
N SER A 27 13.63 15.03 -4.90
CA SER A 27 15.06 15.30 -4.75
C SER A 27 15.48 16.13 -3.51
N LYS A 28 14.64 16.23 -2.47
CA LYS A 28 14.96 16.83 -1.17
C LYS A 28 15.03 15.78 -0.07
N ALA A 29 15.69 16.11 1.04
CA ALA A 29 15.75 15.26 2.22
C ALA A 29 14.33 14.91 2.69
N ALA A 30 14.00 13.63 2.66
CA ALA A 30 12.71 13.13 3.04
C ALA A 30 12.68 12.76 4.52
N SER A 31 11.69 13.26 5.26
CA SER A 31 11.43 12.80 6.62
C SER A 31 10.79 11.41 6.61
N SER A 32 11.26 10.51 7.48
CA SER A 32 10.61 9.21 7.72
C SER A 32 9.25 9.32 8.42
N SER A 33 8.88 10.52 8.90
CA SER A 33 7.61 10.78 9.57
C SER A 33 6.40 10.75 8.64
N HIS A 34 6.60 10.65 7.32
CA HIS A 34 5.53 10.65 6.33
C HIS A 34 5.63 9.42 5.42
N GLY A 35 4.53 8.68 5.31
CA GLY A 35 4.41 7.51 4.44
C GLY A 35 3.05 7.48 3.76
N VAL A 36 3.01 6.89 2.57
CA VAL A 36 1.78 6.64 1.81
C VAL A 36 1.26 5.26 2.19
N HIS A 37 0.04 5.21 2.70
CA HIS A 37 -0.66 3.97 3.02
C HIS A 37 -1.45 3.55 1.79
N LEU A 38 -1.30 2.30 1.37
CA LEU A 38 -2.11 1.71 0.32
C LEU A 38 -3.13 0.76 0.97
N GLU A 39 -4.39 1.13 0.82
CA GLU A 39 -5.53 0.58 1.54
C GLU A 39 -6.66 0.24 0.57
N PHE A 40 -7.58 -0.62 1.03
CA PHE A 40 -8.83 -0.93 0.36
C PHE A 40 -10.00 -0.84 1.34
N SER A 41 -11.21 -0.74 0.78
CA SER A 41 -12.47 -0.76 1.49
C SER A 41 -13.45 -1.64 0.73
N THR A 42 -14.27 -2.39 1.46
CA THR A 42 -15.38 -3.18 0.92
C THR A 42 -16.74 -2.68 1.39
N ASP A 43 -16.77 -1.49 2.00
CA ASP A 43 -17.96 -0.90 2.61
C ASP A 43 -18.15 0.58 2.22
N CYS A 44 -17.82 0.87 0.96
CA CYS A 44 -17.94 2.19 0.33
C CYS A 44 -17.17 3.27 1.10
N GLY A 45 -15.92 2.97 1.47
CA GLY A 45 -14.98 3.91 2.08
C GLY A 45 -15.22 4.20 3.56
N ARG A 46 -16.06 3.42 4.28
CA ARG A 46 -16.29 3.62 5.72
C ARG A 46 -15.13 3.08 6.56
N HIS A 47 -14.63 1.90 6.21
CA HIS A 47 -13.46 1.30 6.83
C HIS A 47 -12.39 1.00 5.78
N TRP A 48 -11.16 1.29 6.15
CA TRP A 48 -9.98 1.11 5.31
C TRP A 48 -9.03 0.13 5.98
N THR A 49 -8.52 -0.81 5.19
CA THR A 49 -7.54 -1.81 5.62
C THR A 49 -6.38 -1.83 4.65
N LEU A 50 -5.16 -2.05 5.15
CA LEU A 50 -3.97 -2.19 4.29
C LEU A 50 -4.12 -3.33 3.29
N ILE A 51 -3.76 -3.09 2.03
CA ILE A 51 -3.73 -4.12 0.98
C ILE A 51 -2.84 -5.31 1.40
N THR A 52 -1.66 -5.02 1.96
CA THR A 52 -0.74 -6.04 2.46
C THR A 52 -0.51 -5.82 3.95
N PRO A 53 -0.94 -6.75 4.83
CA PRO A 53 -0.62 -6.67 6.24
C PRO A 53 0.87 -6.99 6.49
N GLU A 54 1.38 -6.50 7.62
CA GLU A 54 2.71 -6.87 8.08
C GLU A 54 2.73 -8.31 8.58
N CYS A 55 3.64 -9.12 8.04
CA CYS A 55 3.91 -10.47 8.51
C CYS A 55 5.43 -10.64 8.60
N VAL A 56 5.99 -10.35 9.76
CA VAL A 56 7.43 -10.40 10.04
C VAL A 56 7.68 -11.12 11.36
N PRO A 57 8.86 -11.70 11.61
CA PRO A 57 9.16 -12.32 12.90
C PRO A 57 8.92 -11.33 14.07
N PRO A 58 8.32 -11.75 15.20
CA PRO A 58 8.06 -13.13 15.63
C PRO A 58 6.67 -13.67 15.26
N ALA A 59 5.95 -13.03 14.32
CA ALA A 59 4.62 -13.49 13.92
C ALA A 59 4.67 -14.94 13.41
N ILE A 60 3.78 -15.78 13.96
CA ILE A 60 3.63 -17.19 13.58
C ILE A 60 2.45 -17.34 12.61
N GLY A 61 2.52 -18.30 11.69
CA GLY A 61 1.45 -18.57 10.72
C GLY A 61 1.50 -17.73 9.44
N CYS A 62 2.58 -16.99 9.19
CA CYS A 62 2.82 -16.33 7.92
C CYS A 62 3.12 -17.36 6.81
N SER A 63 2.39 -17.32 5.69
CA SER A 63 2.75 -18.08 4.49
C SER A 63 4.05 -17.60 3.85
N GLY A 64 4.41 -16.33 4.08
CA GLY A 64 5.68 -15.72 3.71
C GLY A 64 5.86 -14.40 4.45
N TYR A 65 7.11 -13.92 4.52
CA TYR A 65 7.39 -12.63 5.16
C TYR A 65 6.99 -11.48 4.25
N THR A 66 6.08 -10.65 4.72
CA THR A 66 5.56 -9.50 3.99
C THR A 66 5.75 -8.24 4.79
N GLN A 67 6.27 -7.20 4.13
CA GLN A 67 6.22 -5.85 4.65
C GLN A 67 4.81 -5.29 4.46
N ARG A 68 4.35 -4.45 5.39
CA ARG A 68 3.07 -3.74 5.23
C ARG A 68 3.06 -2.85 3.99
N SER A 69 1.89 -2.63 3.40
CA SER A 69 1.68 -1.72 2.26
C SER A 69 1.73 -0.23 2.66
N VAL A 70 2.77 0.15 3.39
CA VAL A 70 3.08 1.51 3.83
C VAL A 70 4.43 1.92 3.25
N TYR A 71 4.40 2.80 2.27
CA TYR A 71 5.58 3.24 1.54
C TYR A 71 6.19 4.46 2.22
N SER A 72 7.48 4.36 2.57
CA SER A 72 8.20 5.45 3.24
C SER A 72 8.99 6.30 2.25
N ALA A 73 9.11 7.59 2.53
CA ALA A 73 9.77 8.52 1.62
C ALA A 73 11.25 8.16 1.31
N PRO A 74 12.08 7.68 2.26
CA PRO A 74 13.45 7.22 1.95
C PRO A 74 13.51 6.06 0.95
N GLN A 75 12.50 5.19 0.91
CA GLN A 75 12.44 4.07 -0.03
C GLN A 75 12.07 4.49 -1.46
N PHE A 76 11.44 5.66 -1.63
CA PHE A 76 10.88 6.12 -2.90
C PHE A 76 11.36 7.53 -3.26
N LEU A 77 12.64 7.86 -3.00
CA LEU A 77 13.23 9.16 -3.38
C LEU A 77 13.28 9.41 -4.90
N GLN A 78 13.16 8.35 -5.68
CA GLN A 78 13.09 8.35 -7.14
C GLN A 78 11.85 7.58 -7.58
N TRP A 79 11.39 7.82 -8.80
CA TRP A 79 10.28 7.07 -9.39
C TRP A 79 10.57 5.57 -9.32
N ARG A 80 9.69 4.87 -8.62
CA ARG A 80 9.76 3.41 -8.49
C ARG A 80 8.38 2.82 -8.67
N ARG A 81 8.36 1.74 -9.44
CA ARG A 81 7.16 0.93 -9.65
C ARG A 81 6.86 0.07 -8.45
N VAL A 82 5.61 0.09 -8.03
CA VAL A 82 5.03 -0.82 -7.06
C VAL A 82 4.05 -1.73 -7.78
N THR A 83 4.06 -3.02 -7.46
CA THR A 83 3.09 -3.99 -7.99
C THR A 83 2.67 -4.91 -6.86
N VAL A 84 1.37 -4.99 -6.62
CA VAL A 84 0.79 -5.79 -5.54
C VAL A 84 -0.41 -6.57 -6.08
N TYR A 85 -0.52 -7.83 -5.66
CA TYR A 85 -1.75 -8.59 -5.88
C TYR A 85 -2.82 -8.10 -4.91
N LEU A 86 -4.05 -7.96 -5.40
CA LEU A 86 -5.16 -7.56 -4.55
C LEU A 86 -5.63 -8.78 -3.73
N PRO A 87 -5.95 -8.60 -2.44
CA PRO A 87 -6.44 -9.70 -1.62
C PRO A 87 -7.82 -10.13 -2.14
N SER A 88 -8.16 -11.41 -1.98
CA SER A 88 -9.49 -11.94 -2.35
C SER A 88 -10.65 -11.33 -1.55
N ALA A 89 -10.32 -10.63 -0.46
CA ALA A 89 -11.27 -9.95 0.41
C ALA A 89 -11.43 -8.46 0.06
N ALA A 90 -10.72 -7.94 -0.94
CA ALA A 90 -10.92 -6.60 -1.49
C ALA A 90 -12.00 -6.58 -2.56
#